data_AF-A0A7Y3M2W9-F1
#
_entry.id   AF-A0A7Y3M2W9-F1
#
_cell.length_a   1.000
_cell.length_b   1.000
_cell.length_c   1.000
_cell.angle_alpha   90.00
_cell.angle_beta   90.00
_cell.angle_gamma   90.00
#
_symmetry.space_group_name_H-M   'P 1'
#
loop_
_entity.id
_entity.type
_entity.pdbx_description
1 polymer ?
#
loop_
_entity_poly.entity_id
_entity_poly.type
_entity_poly.pdbx_seq_one_letter_code
_entity_poly.pdbx_strand_id
1 'polypeptide(L)'
;MEKLGLKSIWKPVLAIIVVVLIPFGIMITFRAVYEGTFTSNELILYPLLFGGLSIIAIVLIKKYLLNESLSDFNSGTGTAIKDLGWGILLTLVYFILFFVERPLLGNILPSRPNMELLQAILDMRDNWVMLVLWLGPVLWIGVALYEELIRVFLLSSLWKFSKSFTWIISVILFTSLIIGLAHWVQGPYGMVTIGIKSIVACWFYFKIRRFMPLVYAHVLYDGLQIATLLLTYPQ
;
A
#
# COMPACT_ATOMS: atom_id res chain seq x y z
N MET A 1 -5.93 41.69 16.07
CA MET A 1 -4.86 40.89 15.42
C MET A 1 -4.88 39.50 16.03
N GLU A 2 -5.73 38.64 15.47
CA GLU A 2 -5.80 37.23 15.80
C GLU A 2 -4.46 36.60 15.39
N LYS A 3 -3.71 36.05 16.34
CA LYS A 3 -2.48 35.28 16.03
C LYS A 3 -2.90 34.20 15.05
N LEU A 4 -2.50 34.33 13.78
CA LEU A 4 -2.51 33.26 12.79
C LEU A 4 -1.77 32.07 13.42
N GLY A 5 -2.53 31.19 14.07
CA GLY A 5 -2.00 30.04 14.78
C GLY A 5 -1.35 29.15 13.75
N LEU A 6 -0.02 29.24 13.64
CA LEU A 6 0.80 28.28 12.92
C LEU A 6 0.41 26.90 13.46
N LYS A 7 -0.42 26.17 12.71
CA LYS A 7 -0.66 24.75 12.98
C LYS A 7 0.71 24.10 13.09
N SER A 8 0.96 23.43 14.21
CA SER A 8 2.24 22.77 14.46
C SER A 8 2.54 21.79 13.32
N ILE A 9 3.49 22.18 12.45
CA ILE A 9 3.94 21.39 11.29
C ILE A 9 4.75 20.18 11.75
N TRP A 10 5.41 20.29 12.91
CA TRP A 10 6.28 19.23 13.43
C TRP A 10 5.52 17.94 13.77
N LYS A 11 4.26 18.03 14.20
CA LYS A 11 3.45 16.86 14.59
C LYS A 11 3.20 15.91 13.40
N PRO A 12 2.65 16.36 12.25
CA PRO A 12 2.52 15.52 11.07
C PRO A 12 3.87 15.00 10.53
N VAL A 13 4.94 15.80 10.59
CA VAL A 13 6.28 15.36 10.15
C VAL A 13 6.79 14.21 11.02
N LEU A 14 6.74 14.38 12.35
CA LEU A 14 7.13 13.33 13.30
C LEU A 14 6.31 12.06 13.10
N ALA A 15 4.99 12.22 12.91
CA ALA A 15 4.07 11.12 12.68
C ALA A 15 4.44 10.32 11.42
N ILE A 16 4.78 11.00 10.31
CA ILE A 16 5.26 10.35 9.06
C ILE A 16 6.59 9.63 9.28
N ILE A 17 7.53 10.23 10.00
CA ILE A 17 8.82 9.61 10.28
C ILE A 17 8.63 8.29 11.05
N VAL A 18 7.84 8.33 12.13
CA VAL A 18 7.65 7.17 13.03
C VAL A 18 6.85 6.05 12.36
N VAL A 19 5.83 6.37 11.58
CA VAL A 19 4.89 5.37 11.03
C VAL A 19 5.31 4.87 9.66
N VAL A 20 6.02 5.69 8.88
CA VAL A 20 6.30 5.39 7.48
C VAL A 20 7.79 5.24 7.26
N LEU A 21 8.57 6.30 7.48
CA LEU A 21 9.96 6.33 7.04
C LEU A 21 10.86 5.39 7.84
N ILE A 22 10.71 5.34 9.16
CA ILE A 22 11.48 4.42 10.02
C ILE A 22 11.09 2.96 9.70
N PRO A 23 9.80 2.55 9.72
CA PRO A 23 9.43 1.18 9.39
C PRO A 23 9.87 0.74 7.99
N PHE A 24 9.70 1.59 6.96
CA PHE A 24 10.16 1.29 5.61
C PHE A 24 11.68 1.21 5.52
N GLY A 25 12.40 2.13 6.18
CA GLY A 25 13.86 2.10 6.24
C GLY A 25 14.38 0.82 6.91
N ILE A 26 13.78 0.41 8.02
CA ILE A 26 14.10 -0.85 8.71
C ILE A 26 13.81 -2.05 7.80
N MET A 27 12.62 -2.10 7.17
CA MET A 27 12.24 -3.19 6.27
C MET A 27 13.20 -3.32 5.09
N ILE A 28 13.50 -2.21 4.41
CA ILE A 28 14.41 -2.19 3.26
C ILE A 28 15.81 -2.60 3.69
N THR A 29 16.31 -2.04 4.80
CA THR A 29 17.65 -2.37 5.31
C THR A 29 17.74 -3.83 5.72
N PHE A 30 16.74 -4.34 6.45
CA PHE A 30 16.66 -5.74 6.84
C PHE A 30 16.71 -6.65 5.61
N ARG A 31 15.89 -6.36 4.59
CA ARG A 31 15.90 -7.12 3.33
C ARG A 31 17.17 -6.98 2.52
N ALA A 32 17.90 -5.87 2.65
CA ALA A 32 19.17 -5.67 1.96
C ALA A 32 20.32 -6.46 2.58
N VAL A 33 20.28 -6.74 3.89
CA VAL A 33 21.34 -7.47 4.61
C VAL A 33 20.98 -8.92 4.92
N TYR A 34 19.70 -9.30 4.82
CA TYR A 34 19.24 -10.66 5.08
C TYR A 34 19.58 -11.57 3.89
N GLU A 35 20.48 -12.53 4.12
CA GLU A 35 20.95 -13.48 3.09
C GLU A 35 20.08 -14.73 2.95
N GLY A 36 19.10 -14.92 3.84
CA GLY A 36 18.19 -16.06 3.81
C GLY A 36 16.98 -15.87 2.89
N THR A 37 16.15 -16.91 2.81
CA THR A 37 14.83 -16.86 2.18
C THR A 37 13.74 -17.02 3.24
N PHE A 38 12.68 -16.22 3.16
CA PHE A 38 11.53 -16.44 4.03
C PHE A 38 10.78 -17.72 3.68
N THR A 39 10.44 -18.48 4.72
CA THR A 39 9.50 -19.58 4.66
C THR A 39 8.07 -19.09 4.47
N SER A 40 7.21 -19.99 4.01
CA SER A 40 5.76 -19.80 3.88
C SER A 40 5.09 -19.29 5.16
N ASN A 41 5.49 -19.81 6.33
CA ASN A 41 4.97 -19.37 7.62
C ASN A 41 5.42 -17.94 7.95
N GLU A 42 6.66 -17.59 7.65
CA GLU A 42 7.18 -16.23 7.83
C GLU A 42 6.47 -15.25 6.90
N LEU A 43 6.14 -15.64 5.67
CA LEU A 43 5.35 -14.83 4.73
C LEU A 43 3.87 -14.66 5.14
N ILE A 44 3.37 -15.42 6.12
CA ILE A 44 2.08 -15.17 6.78
C ILE A 44 2.27 -14.27 7.99
N LEU A 45 3.21 -14.62 8.88
CA LEU A 45 3.38 -13.97 10.16
C LEU A 45 3.91 -12.54 9.99
N TYR A 46 4.89 -12.34 9.10
CA TYR A 46 5.56 -11.06 8.91
C TYR A 46 4.60 -9.95 8.46
N PRO A 47 3.79 -10.10 7.39
CA PRO A 47 2.85 -9.05 7.01
C PRO A 47 1.78 -8.80 8.07
N LEU A 48 1.30 -9.84 8.77
CA LEU A 48 0.30 -9.67 9.82
C LEU A 48 0.84 -8.90 11.03
N LEU A 49 2.04 -9.24 11.50
CA LEU A 49 2.67 -8.54 12.60
C LEU A 49 3.07 -7.12 12.18
N PHE A 50 3.79 -6.98 11.07
CA PHE A 50 4.28 -5.68 10.64
C PHE A 50 3.14 -4.75 10.21
N GLY A 51 2.25 -5.21 9.34
CA GLY A 51 1.10 -4.45 8.88
C GLY A 51 0.11 -4.19 10.02
N GLY A 52 -0.23 -5.21 10.82
CA GLY A 52 -1.14 -5.06 11.96
C GLY A 52 -0.63 -4.10 13.03
N LEU A 53 0.63 -4.23 13.46
CA LEU A 53 1.24 -3.29 14.42
C LEU A 53 1.34 -1.88 13.85
N SER A 54 1.62 -1.74 12.55
CA SER A 54 1.66 -0.42 11.90
C SER A 54 0.28 0.22 11.82
N ILE A 55 -0.78 -0.56 11.57
CA ILE A 55 -2.17 -0.08 11.64
C ILE A 55 -2.45 0.44 13.05
N ILE A 56 -2.15 -0.34 14.09
CA ILE A 56 -2.31 0.09 15.49
C ILE A 56 -1.54 1.39 15.74
N ALA A 57 -0.29 1.48 15.29
CA ALA A 57 0.53 2.69 15.42
C ALA A 57 -0.11 3.91 14.74
N ILE A 58 -0.65 3.76 13.53
CA ILE A 58 -1.40 4.81 12.82
C ILE A 58 -2.60 5.28 13.66
N VAL A 59 -3.39 4.35 14.19
CA VAL A 59 -4.58 4.67 15.00
C VAL A 59 -4.17 5.45 16.25
N LEU A 60 -3.16 4.99 16.97
CA LEU A 60 -2.66 5.63 18.19
C LEU A 60 -2.10 7.03 17.89
N ILE A 61 -1.28 7.16 16.85
CA ILE A 61 -0.67 8.45 16.48
C ILE A 61 -1.72 9.44 16.00
N LYS A 62 -2.72 9.02 15.21
CA LYS A 62 -3.82 9.91 14.84
C LYS A 62 -4.58 10.38 16.06
N LYS A 63 -4.97 9.46 16.95
CA LYS A 63 -5.77 9.79 18.14
C LYS A 63 -5.00 10.69 19.12
N TYR A 64 -3.77 10.34 19.48
CA TYR A 64 -3.07 10.95 20.60
C TYR A 64 -2.06 12.03 20.19
N LEU A 65 -1.39 11.91 19.04
CA LEU A 65 -0.42 12.93 18.60
C LEU A 65 -1.09 14.01 17.74
N LEU A 66 -1.94 13.59 16.79
CA LEU A 66 -2.57 14.48 15.81
C LEU A 66 -3.95 15.00 16.25
N ASN A 67 -4.58 14.39 17.26
CA ASN A 67 -5.96 14.68 17.70
C ASN A 67 -6.98 14.55 16.55
N GLU A 68 -6.85 13.47 15.78
CA GLU A 68 -7.62 13.19 14.57
C GLU A 68 -8.33 11.85 14.64
N SER A 69 -9.37 11.71 13.83
CA SER A 69 -10.19 10.50 13.75
C SER A 69 -9.84 9.67 12.52
N LEU A 70 -10.09 8.36 12.55
CA LEU A 70 -9.98 7.53 11.34
C LEU A 70 -11.05 7.88 10.29
N SER A 71 -12.19 8.43 10.72
CA SER A 71 -13.22 8.93 9.81
C SER A 71 -12.73 10.08 8.92
N ASP A 72 -11.65 10.78 9.29
CA ASP A 72 -11.05 11.83 8.45
C ASP A 72 -10.54 11.27 7.11
N PHE A 73 -10.28 9.97 7.03
CA PHE A 73 -9.92 9.27 5.80
C PHE A 73 -11.11 9.02 4.85
N ASN A 74 -12.33 9.32 5.29
CA ASN A 74 -13.57 9.14 4.55
C ASN A 74 -14.41 10.43 4.55
N SER A 75 -13.78 11.54 4.19
CA SER A 75 -14.45 12.85 4.08
C SER A 75 -15.36 12.98 2.85
N GLY A 76 -15.24 12.08 1.87
CA GLY A 76 -16.11 12.02 0.71
C GLY A 76 -17.44 11.31 0.98
N THR A 77 -18.51 11.75 0.31
CA THR A 77 -19.82 11.12 0.41
C THR A 77 -19.86 9.79 -0.34
N GLY A 78 -20.50 8.78 0.24
CA GLY A 78 -20.56 7.45 -0.35
C GLY A 78 -21.22 6.41 0.54
N THR A 79 -21.47 5.24 -0.02
CA THR A 79 -22.01 4.06 0.66
C THR A 79 -21.06 2.88 0.43
N ALA A 80 -21.15 1.84 1.26
CA ALA A 80 -20.32 0.64 1.08
C ALA A 80 -20.46 0.01 -0.33
N ILE A 81 -21.67 0.06 -0.91
CA ILE A 81 -21.92 -0.44 -2.28
C ILE A 81 -21.17 0.40 -3.32
N LYS A 82 -21.21 1.73 -3.19
CA LYS A 82 -20.43 2.62 -4.07
C LYS A 82 -18.93 2.39 -3.89
N ASP A 83 -18.48 2.15 -2.66
CA ASP A 83 -17.07 1.88 -2.39
C ASP A 83 -16.60 0.59 -3.06
N LEU A 84 -17.40 -0.47 -3.01
CA LEU A 84 -17.16 -1.71 -3.73
C LEU A 84 -17.11 -1.48 -5.24
N GLY A 85 -18.08 -0.75 -5.80
CA GLY A 85 -18.12 -0.42 -7.23
C GLY A 85 -16.88 0.34 -7.70
N TRP A 86 -16.43 1.32 -6.90
CA TRP A 86 -15.18 2.03 -7.17
C TRP A 86 -13.95 1.14 -7.03
N GLY A 87 -13.94 0.23 -6.05
CA GLY A 87 -12.88 -0.76 -5.87
C GLY A 87 -12.72 -1.65 -7.11
N ILE A 88 -13.82 -2.18 -7.64
CA ILE A 88 -13.84 -2.98 -8.87
C ILE A 88 -13.32 -2.17 -10.06
N LEU A 89 -13.78 -0.92 -10.23
CA LEU A 89 -13.31 -0.06 -11.31
C LEU A 89 -11.81 0.20 -11.22
N LEU A 90 -11.29 0.49 -10.03
CA LEU A 90 -9.87 0.68 -9.80
C LEU A 90 -9.06 -0.59 -10.08
N THR A 91 -9.57 -1.77 -9.71
CA THR A 91 -8.93 -3.05 -10.06
C THR A 91 -8.78 -3.20 -11.58
N LEU A 92 -9.83 -2.85 -12.36
CA LEU A 92 -9.75 -2.88 -13.83
C LEU A 92 -8.66 -1.93 -14.34
N VAL A 93 -8.57 -0.72 -13.77
CA VAL A 93 -7.50 0.23 -14.11
C VAL A 93 -6.11 -0.33 -13.78
N TYR A 94 -5.94 -0.99 -12.63
CA TYR A 94 -4.66 -1.62 -12.26
C TYR A 94 -4.27 -2.75 -13.21
N PHE A 95 -5.23 -3.55 -13.71
CA PHE A 95 -4.94 -4.55 -14.74
C PHE A 95 -4.60 -3.92 -16.09
N ILE A 96 -5.29 -2.85 -16.51
CA ILE A 96 -4.93 -2.11 -17.73
C ILE A 96 -3.49 -1.60 -17.61
N LEU A 97 -3.13 -0.97 -16.48
CA LEU A 97 -1.76 -0.54 -16.22
C LEU A 97 -0.78 -1.71 -16.29
N PHE A 98 -1.08 -2.84 -15.64
CA PHE A 98 -0.23 -4.02 -15.67
C PHE A 98 0.05 -4.51 -17.11
N PHE A 99 -0.99 -4.60 -17.95
CA PHE A 99 -0.84 -5.06 -19.33
C PHE A 99 -0.14 -4.05 -20.24
N VAL A 100 -0.25 -2.75 -19.94
CA VAL A 100 0.44 -1.68 -20.70
C VAL A 100 1.90 -1.51 -20.25
N GLU A 101 2.16 -1.51 -18.95
CA GLU A 101 3.48 -1.31 -18.36
C GLU A 101 4.43 -2.47 -18.71
N ARG A 102 3.93 -3.70 -18.73
CA ARG A 102 4.75 -4.89 -19.00
C ARG A 102 5.53 -4.82 -20.32
N PRO A 103 4.92 -4.59 -21.49
CA PRO A 103 5.65 -4.46 -22.75
C PRO A 103 6.48 -3.17 -22.85
N LEU A 104 6.06 -2.08 -22.19
CA LEU A 104 6.75 -0.79 -22.28
C LEU A 104 8.01 -0.72 -21.40
N LEU A 105 7.94 -1.27 -20.19
CA LEU A 105 8.96 -1.14 -19.17
C LEU A 105 9.77 -2.42 -18.94
N GLY A 106 9.21 -3.59 -19.25
CA GLY A 106 9.84 -4.89 -18.95
C GLY A 106 11.16 -5.12 -19.69
N ASN A 107 11.37 -4.46 -20.83
CA ASN A 107 12.61 -4.54 -21.60
C ASN A 107 13.66 -3.49 -21.19
N ILE A 108 13.27 -2.51 -20.37
CA ILE A 108 14.10 -1.36 -19.99
C ILE A 108 14.53 -1.45 -18.52
N LEU A 109 13.63 -1.92 -17.66
CA LEU A 109 13.84 -2.01 -16.22
C LEU A 109 13.96 -3.47 -15.79
N PRO A 110 15.03 -3.85 -15.07
CA PRO A 110 15.15 -5.20 -14.55
C PRO A 110 14.10 -5.47 -13.47
N SER A 111 13.49 -6.65 -13.51
CA SER A 111 12.65 -7.19 -12.46
C SER A 111 13.41 -8.23 -11.64
N ARG A 112 13.04 -8.39 -10.37
CA ARG A 112 13.53 -9.49 -9.53
C ARG A 112 12.37 -10.45 -9.28
N PRO A 113 12.45 -11.70 -9.76
CA PRO A 113 11.44 -12.71 -9.46
C PRO A 113 11.33 -12.92 -7.95
N ASN A 114 10.11 -12.99 -7.43
CA ASN A 114 9.87 -13.27 -6.02
C ASN A 114 9.68 -14.79 -5.82
N MET A 115 10.80 -15.51 -5.72
CA MET A 115 10.79 -16.97 -5.55
C MET A 115 10.20 -17.40 -4.21
N GLU A 116 10.33 -16.59 -3.16
CA GLU A 116 9.73 -16.86 -1.84
C GLU A 116 8.20 -16.84 -1.94
N LEU A 117 7.63 -15.82 -2.60
CA LEU A 117 6.19 -15.74 -2.82
C LEU A 117 5.70 -16.87 -3.72
N LEU A 118 6.46 -17.24 -4.75
CA LEU A 118 6.11 -18.39 -5.59
C LEU A 118 6.06 -19.68 -4.78
N GLN A 119 7.08 -19.94 -3.94
CA GLN A 119 7.08 -21.12 -3.08
C GLN A 119 5.90 -21.10 -2.10
N ALA A 120 5.60 -19.96 -1.48
CA ALA A 120 4.42 -19.83 -0.63
C ALA A 120 3.11 -20.12 -1.38
N ILE A 121 3.01 -19.71 -2.64
CA ILE A 121 1.86 -20.02 -3.50
C ILE A 121 1.75 -21.52 -3.77
N LEU A 122 2.87 -22.20 -4.01
CA LEU A 122 2.87 -23.65 -4.19
C LEU A 122 2.47 -24.38 -2.89
N ASP A 123 3.01 -23.97 -1.74
CA ASP A 123 2.65 -24.54 -0.44
C ASP A 123 1.15 -24.31 -0.11
N MET A 124 0.58 -23.16 -0.49
CA MET A 124 -0.86 -22.90 -0.38
C MET A 124 -1.72 -23.84 -1.23
N ARG A 125 -1.21 -24.31 -2.38
CA ARG A 125 -1.93 -25.25 -3.24
C ARG A 125 -2.12 -26.60 -2.54
N ASP A 126 -1.13 -27.00 -1.74
CA ASP A 126 -1.14 -28.26 -1.00
C ASP A 126 -1.76 -28.13 0.41
N ASN A 127 -1.91 -26.91 0.92
CA ASN A 127 -2.47 -26.62 2.24
C ASN A 127 -3.56 -25.54 2.21
N TRP A 128 -4.82 -25.98 2.24
CA TRP A 128 -5.98 -25.09 2.20
C TRP A 128 -6.06 -24.12 3.41
N VAL A 129 -5.53 -24.48 4.58
CA VAL A 129 -5.51 -23.59 5.75
C VAL A 129 -4.59 -22.41 5.46
N MET A 130 -3.43 -22.69 4.87
CA MET A 130 -2.48 -21.67 4.46
C MET A 130 -3.10 -20.74 3.41
N LEU A 131 -3.80 -21.29 2.43
CA LEU A 131 -4.54 -20.51 1.42
C LEU A 131 -5.55 -19.56 2.05
N VAL A 132 -6.37 -20.03 2.99
CA VAL A 132 -7.39 -19.21 3.68
C VAL A 132 -6.74 -18.12 4.53
N LEU A 133 -5.65 -18.44 5.25
CA LEU A 133 -4.92 -17.44 6.03
C LEU A 133 -4.29 -16.38 5.14
N TRP A 134 -3.75 -16.78 3.99
CA TRP A 134 -3.08 -15.87 3.08
C TRP A 134 -4.07 -14.97 2.34
N LEU A 135 -5.06 -15.54 1.64
CA LEU A 135 -6.07 -14.74 0.90
C LEU A 135 -7.06 -14.02 1.82
N GLY A 136 -7.18 -14.46 3.08
CA GLY A 136 -7.97 -13.80 4.11
C GLY A 136 -7.14 -12.75 4.85
N PRO A 137 -6.79 -12.97 6.13
CA PRO A 137 -6.22 -11.93 6.99
C PRO A 137 -4.89 -11.35 6.49
N VAL A 138 -4.01 -12.14 5.87
CA VAL A 138 -2.71 -11.61 5.37
C VAL A 138 -2.95 -10.58 4.28
N LEU A 139 -3.65 -10.96 3.22
CA LEU A 139 -3.93 -10.07 2.09
C LEU A 139 -4.78 -8.87 2.49
N TRP A 140 -5.85 -9.08 3.26
CA TRP A 140 -6.77 -8.00 3.62
C TRP A 140 -6.19 -7.03 4.64
N ILE A 141 -5.55 -7.54 5.71
CA ILE A 141 -5.12 -6.73 6.84
C ILE A 141 -3.63 -6.40 6.73
N GLY A 142 -2.80 -7.43 6.61
CA GLY A 142 -1.34 -7.30 6.63
C GLY A 142 -0.77 -6.56 5.43
N VAL A 143 -1.43 -6.69 4.27
CA VAL A 143 -0.99 -6.07 3.00
C VAL A 143 -1.90 -4.91 2.62
N ALA A 144 -3.11 -5.17 2.11
CA ALA A 144 -3.92 -4.16 1.46
C ALA A 144 -4.39 -3.03 2.40
N LEU A 145 -5.02 -3.35 3.54
CA LEU A 145 -5.48 -2.34 4.50
C LEU A 145 -4.30 -1.52 5.03
N TYR A 146 -3.21 -2.18 5.38
CA TYR A 146 -2.00 -1.54 5.88
C TYR A 146 -1.40 -0.55 4.86
N GLU A 147 -1.09 -1.01 3.65
CA GLU A 147 -0.42 -0.19 2.65
C GLU A 147 -1.28 1.00 2.20
N GLU A 148 -2.58 0.79 2.03
CA GLU A 148 -3.50 1.87 1.67
C GLU A 148 -3.69 2.86 2.82
N LEU A 149 -3.65 2.41 4.09
CA LEU A 149 -3.66 3.30 5.24
C LEU A 149 -2.41 4.18 5.27
N ILE A 150 -1.21 3.62 5.01
CA ILE A 150 0.03 4.40 4.90
C ILE A 150 -0.09 5.45 3.80
N ARG A 151 -0.61 5.08 2.63
CA ARG A 151 -0.83 5.99 1.50
C ARG A 151 -1.73 7.17 1.90
N VAL A 152 -2.92 6.87 2.44
CA VAL A 152 -3.88 7.90 2.83
C VAL A 152 -3.38 8.73 4.01
N PHE A 153 -2.63 8.12 4.94
CA PHE A 153 -1.99 8.81 6.06
C PHE A 153 -0.96 9.84 5.57
N LEU A 154 -0.08 9.48 4.63
CA LEU A 154 0.86 10.41 4.00
C LEU A 154 0.14 11.58 3.32
N LEU A 155 -0.83 11.27 2.46
CA LEU A 155 -1.59 12.28 1.71
C LEU A 155 -2.30 13.26 2.65
N SER A 156 -3.07 12.73 3.60
CA SER A 156 -3.85 13.55 4.54
C SER A 156 -2.97 14.35 5.50
N SER A 157 -1.81 13.83 5.88
CA SER A 157 -0.87 14.54 6.76
C SER A 157 -0.18 15.69 6.05
N LEU A 158 0.27 15.48 4.81
CA LEU A 158 1.03 16.48 4.05
C LEU A 158 0.14 17.54 3.40
N TRP A 159 -1.09 17.20 2.95
CA TRP A 159 -2.02 18.18 2.39
C TRP A 159 -2.50 19.25 3.40
N LYS A 160 -2.20 19.08 4.69
CA LYS A 160 -2.48 20.12 5.71
C LYS A 160 -1.55 21.32 5.60
N PHE A 161 -0.38 21.17 4.97
CA PHE A 161 0.63 22.23 4.90
C PHE A 161 0.29 23.32 3.87
N SER A 162 -0.42 22.95 2.81
CA SER A 162 -0.88 23.90 1.80
C SER A 162 -2.08 23.35 1.05
N LYS A 163 -2.96 24.24 0.61
CA LYS A 163 -4.10 23.92 -0.26
C LYS A 163 -3.81 24.17 -1.74
N SER A 164 -2.62 24.66 -2.09
CA SER A 164 -2.30 24.95 -3.49
C SER A 164 -2.32 23.68 -4.33
N PHE A 165 -2.80 23.79 -5.57
CA PHE A 165 -2.88 22.65 -6.47
C PHE A 165 -1.49 22.04 -6.72
N THR A 166 -0.47 22.89 -6.90
CA THR A 166 0.93 22.44 -7.04
C THR A 166 1.38 21.60 -5.85
N TRP A 167 1.07 22.01 -4.61
CA TRP A 167 1.42 21.23 -3.42
C TRP A 167 0.70 19.88 -3.41
N ILE A 168 -0.59 19.86 -3.76
CA ILE A 168 -1.37 18.62 -3.85
C ILE A 168 -0.70 17.63 -4.79
N ILE A 169 -0.31 18.07 -5.99
CA ILE A 169 0.39 17.24 -6.98
C ILE A 169 1.73 16.77 -6.43
N SER A 170 2.53 17.66 -5.85
CA SER A 170 3.82 17.29 -5.26
C SER A 170 3.69 16.21 -4.19
N VAL A 171 2.67 16.30 -3.33
CA VAL A 171 2.41 15.27 -2.31
C VAL A 171 2.00 13.94 -2.96
N ILE A 172 1.17 13.95 -4.01
CA ILE A 172 0.82 12.73 -4.75
C ILE A 172 2.07 12.06 -5.30
N LEU A 173 2.95 12.81 -5.96
CA LEU A 173 4.19 12.29 -6.53
C LEU A 173 5.14 11.79 -5.43
N PHE A 174 5.28 12.54 -4.34
CA PHE A 174 6.12 12.16 -3.20
C PHE A 174 5.63 10.88 -2.51
N THR A 175 4.33 10.78 -2.20
CA THR A 175 3.74 9.56 -1.67
C THR A 175 3.95 8.40 -2.64
N SER A 176 3.80 8.64 -3.94
CA SER A 176 3.98 7.59 -4.95
C SER A 176 5.41 7.10 -5.04
N LEU A 177 6.37 8.01 -4.94
CA LEU A 177 7.78 7.68 -4.83
C LEU A 177 8.07 6.82 -3.60
N ILE A 178 7.60 7.21 -2.41
CA ILE A 178 7.81 6.44 -1.18
C ILE A 178 7.27 5.01 -1.32
N ILE A 179 6.03 4.86 -1.83
CA ILE A 179 5.41 3.55 -2.00
C ILE A 179 6.16 2.71 -3.05
N GLY A 180 6.60 3.31 -4.15
CA GLY A 180 7.45 2.63 -5.14
C GLY A 180 8.79 2.18 -4.55
N LEU A 181 9.47 3.06 -3.80
CA LEU A 181 10.74 2.74 -3.14
C LEU A 181 10.60 1.65 -2.07
N ALA A 182 9.47 1.59 -1.36
CA ALA A 182 9.17 0.51 -0.40
C ALA A 182 9.20 -0.89 -1.05
N HIS A 183 8.99 -0.96 -2.36
CA HIS A 183 9.01 -2.19 -3.16
C HIS A 183 10.37 -2.48 -3.81
N TRP A 184 11.45 -1.90 -3.28
CA TRP A 184 12.84 -2.12 -3.73
C TRP A 184 13.19 -3.59 -3.99
N VAL A 185 12.68 -4.50 -3.14
CA VAL A 185 12.94 -5.95 -3.25
C VAL A 185 12.49 -6.55 -4.58
N GLN A 186 11.49 -5.96 -5.25
CA GLN A 186 10.99 -6.38 -6.56
C GLN A 186 11.85 -5.88 -7.73
N GLY A 187 12.89 -5.09 -7.43
CA GLY A 187 13.76 -4.45 -8.41
C GLY A 187 13.17 -3.18 -9.04
N PRO A 188 13.94 -2.47 -9.88
CA PRO A 188 13.54 -1.22 -10.51
C PRO A 188 12.20 -1.28 -11.24
N TYR A 189 11.90 -2.39 -11.93
CA TYR A 189 10.61 -2.59 -12.59
C TYR A 189 9.44 -2.54 -11.59
N GLY A 190 9.54 -3.30 -10.50
CA GLY A 190 8.50 -3.32 -9.45
C GLY A 190 8.32 -1.96 -8.81
N MET A 191 9.42 -1.27 -8.48
CA MET A 191 9.39 0.07 -7.89
C MET A 191 8.65 1.08 -8.78
N VAL A 192 8.93 1.08 -10.08
CA VAL A 192 8.33 2.02 -11.04
C VAL A 192 6.87 1.69 -11.29
N THR A 193 6.53 0.44 -11.57
CA THR A 193 5.14 0.02 -11.84
C THR A 193 4.23 0.23 -10.63
N ILE A 194 4.70 -0.08 -9.42
CA ILE A 194 3.96 0.20 -8.20
C ILE A 194 3.87 1.71 -7.93
N GLY A 195 4.93 2.47 -8.23
CA GLY A 195 4.90 3.93 -8.21
C GLY A 195 3.83 4.52 -9.14
N ILE A 196 3.67 4.00 -10.35
CA ILE A 196 2.64 4.46 -11.30
C ILE A 196 1.23 4.14 -10.80
N LYS A 197 0.97 2.89 -10.36
CA LYS A 197 -0.31 2.53 -9.72
C LYS A 197 -0.58 3.40 -8.50
N SER A 198 0.46 3.74 -7.75
CA SER A 198 0.38 4.60 -6.59
C SER A 198 -0.06 6.03 -6.95
N ILE A 199 0.37 6.57 -8.10
CA ILE A 199 -0.12 7.85 -8.62
C ILE A 199 -1.63 7.78 -8.87
N VAL A 200 -2.10 6.72 -9.51
CA VAL A 200 -3.54 6.51 -9.79
C VAL A 200 -4.34 6.41 -8.49
N ALA A 201 -3.89 5.61 -7.53
CA ALA A 201 -4.51 5.47 -6.22
C ALA A 201 -4.61 6.81 -5.47
N CYS A 202 -3.50 7.56 -5.43
CA CYS A 202 -3.42 8.86 -4.79
C CYS A 202 -4.34 9.89 -5.47
N TRP A 203 -4.38 9.91 -6.81
CA TRP A 203 -5.27 10.78 -7.57
C TRP A 203 -6.74 10.43 -7.39
N PHE A 204 -7.07 9.14 -7.41
CA PHE A 204 -8.42 8.66 -7.09
C PHE A 204 -8.84 9.13 -5.70
N TYR A 205 -7.99 8.94 -4.69
CA TYR A 205 -8.28 9.36 -3.32
C TYR A 205 -8.42 10.88 -3.22
N PHE A 206 -7.61 11.65 -3.93
CA PHE A 206 -7.73 13.11 -4.01
C PHE A 206 -9.13 13.54 -4.48
N LYS A 207 -9.72 12.83 -5.45
CA LYS A 207 -11.03 13.13 -6.03
C LYS A 207 -12.20 12.60 -5.20
N ILE A 208 -12.14 11.33 -4.77
CA ILE A 208 -13.27 10.64 -4.15
C ILE A 208 -13.27 10.75 -2.63
N ARG A 209 -12.09 10.89 -2.00
CA ARG A 209 -11.93 11.06 -0.54
C ARG A 209 -12.55 9.94 0.29
N ARG A 210 -12.51 8.71 -0.25
CA ARG A 210 -12.96 7.48 0.42
C ARG A 210 -11.85 6.45 0.39
N PHE A 211 -11.66 5.81 1.54
CA PHE A 211 -10.54 4.92 1.81
C PHE A 211 -10.78 3.49 1.30
N MET A 212 -11.93 2.90 1.63
CA MET A 212 -12.24 1.50 1.32
C MET A 212 -12.15 1.09 -0.16
N PRO A 213 -12.49 1.94 -1.16
CA PRO A 213 -12.28 1.61 -2.56
C PRO A 213 -10.84 1.20 -2.88
N LEU A 214 -9.85 1.86 -2.24
CA LEU A 214 -8.44 1.55 -2.45
C LEU A 214 -8.09 0.15 -1.94
N VAL A 215 -8.59 -0.19 -0.74
CA VAL A 215 -8.36 -1.50 -0.11
C VAL A 215 -8.99 -2.60 -0.96
N TYR A 216 -10.24 -2.43 -1.39
CA TYR A 216 -10.89 -3.40 -2.27
C TYR A 216 -10.13 -3.58 -3.57
N ALA A 217 -9.69 -2.47 -4.18
CA ALA A 217 -8.94 -2.53 -5.43
C ALA A 217 -7.64 -3.31 -5.29
N HIS A 218 -6.91 -3.07 -4.20
CA HIS A 218 -5.65 -3.72 -3.86
C HIS A 218 -5.84 -5.22 -3.62
N VAL A 219 -6.77 -5.60 -2.73
CA VAL A 219 -7.09 -7.02 -2.46
C VAL A 219 -7.48 -7.76 -3.73
N LEU A 220 -8.37 -7.18 -4.53
CA LEU A 220 -8.83 -7.82 -5.76
C LEU A 220 -7.69 -7.96 -6.78
N TYR A 221 -6.87 -6.93 -6.94
CA TYR A 221 -5.76 -6.95 -7.88
C TYR A 221 -4.72 -8.02 -7.52
N ASP A 222 -4.29 -8.09 -6.26
CA ASP A 222 -3.29 -9.06 -5.81
C ASP A 222 -3.89 -10.46 -5.69
N GLY A 223 -5.10 -10.57 -5.13
CA GLY A 223 -5.81 -11.84 -4.98
C GLY A 223 -6.09 -12.52 -6.32
N LEU A 224 -6.49 -11.77 -7.35
CA LEU A 224 -6.71 -12.32 -8.70
C LEU A 224 -5.40 -12.78 -9.36
N GLN A 225 -4.29 -12.07 -9.16
CA GLN A 225 -2.99 -12.51 -9.67
C GLN A 225 -2.54 -13.81 -9.01
N ILE A 226 -2.73 -13.92 -7.70
CA ILE A 226 -2.37 -15.13 -6.94
C ILE A 226 -3.28 -16.30 -7.31
N ALA A 227 -4.59 -16.07 -7.42
CA ALA A 227 -5.52 -17.07 -7.92
C ALA A 227 -5.14 -17.54 -9.33
N THR A 228 -4.72 -16.63 -10.21
CA THR A 228 -4.24 -17.00 -11.55
C THR A 228 -3.00 -17.88 -11.46
N LEU A 229 -2.00 -17.52 -10.65
CA LEU A 229 -0.80 -18.34 -10.46
C LEU A 229 -1.13 -19.73 -9.89
N LEU A 230 -2.02 -19.80 -8.90
CA LEU A 230 -2.50 -21.08 -8.34
C LEU A 230 -3.14 -21.98 -9.39
N LEU A 231 -3.81 -21.43 -10.40
CA LEU A 231 -4.47 -22.19 -11.46
C LEU A 231 -3.56 -22.54 -12.63
N THR A 232 -2.56 -21.70 -12.95
CA THR A 232 -1.78 -21.84 -14.19
C THR A 232 -0.37 -22.39 -13.99
N TYR A 233 0.20 -22.32 -12.78
CA TYR A 233 1.57 -22.76 -12.57
C TYR A 233 1.65 -24.30 -12.61
N PRO A 234 2.53 -24.91 -13.45
CA PRO A 234 2.66 -26.37 -13.54
C PRO A 234 2.94 -27.04 -12.19
N GLN A 235 2.53 -28.29 -12.05
CA GLN A 235 2.93 -29.15 -10.92
C GLN A 235 4.36 -29.67 -11.12
#